data_AF-A0AAV7TSN4-F1
#
_entry.id   AF-A0AAV7TSN4-F1
#
_cell.length_a   1.000
_cell.length_b   1.000
_cell.length_c   1.000
_cell.angle_alpha   90.00
_cell.angle_beta   90.00
_cell.angle_gamma   90.00
#
_symmetry.space_group_name_H-M   'P 1'
#
loop_
_entity.id
_entity.type
_entity.pdbx_description
1 polymer ?
#
loop_
_entity_poly.entity_id
_entity_poly.type
_entity_poly.pdbx_seq_one_letter_code
_entity_poly.pdbx_strand_id
1 'polypeptide(L)'
;MSRTKQTITTTSRTSRRAPHLFLHRLFCSLLAGQLPRIIMIIPVRCFTCGKIVGNKWEAYLGLLQAEYTEGDALDALGLKRYCCRRMLLAHVDLIEKLLNYAPLEK
;
A
#
# COMPACT_ATOMS: atom_id res chain seq x y z
N MET A 1 -47.19 3.31 18.42
CA MET A 1 -47.74 3.44 19.80
C MET A 1 -47.58 2.08 20.47
N SER A 2 -46.89 1.85 21.58
CA SER A 2 -46.03 2.63 22.46
C SER A 2 -45.62 1.63 23.54
N ARG A 3 -44.32 1.40 23.76
CA ARG A 3 -43.78 1.17 25.10
C ARG A 3 -42.29 1.45 25.10
N THR A 4 -41.97 2.42 25.93
CA THR A 4 -40.70 3.09 26.19
C THR A 4 -39.85 2.27 27.16
N LYS A 5 -38.53 2.37 26.94
CA LYS A 5 -37.43 2.38 27.92
C LYS A 5 -37.32 1.19 28.88
N GLN A 6 -36.21 0.46 28.74
CA GLN A 6 -35.35 0.20 29.90
C GLN A 6 -33.91 0.52 29.52
N THR A 7 -33.41 1.60 30.13
CA THR A 7 -32.00 1.95 30.23
C THR A 7 -31.47 1.16 31.43
N ILE A 8 -30.46 0.31 31.25
CA ILE A 8 -29.67 -0.24 32.35
C ILE A 8 -28.20 0.01 32.02
N THR A 9 -27.66 1.01 32.68
CA THR A 9 -26.24 1.19 32.92
C THR A 9 -25.80 0.20 33.99
N THR A 10 -24.92 -0.75 33.66
CA THR A 10 -24.07 -1.43 34.64
C THR A 10 -22.69 -1.65 34.05
N THR A 11 -21.73 -0.92 34.60
CA THR A 11 -20.30 -1.09 34.47
C THR A 11 -19.82 -2.41 35.10
N SER A 12 -18.66 -2.88 34.62
CA SER A 12 -17.68 -3.73 35.30
C SER A 12 -17.89 -5.26 35.40
N ARG A 13 -17.13 -6.00 34.58
CA ARG A 13 -16.22 -7.11 34.93
C ARG A 13 -15.67 -7.72 33.63
N THR A 14 -14.54 -7.24 33.10
CA THR A 14 -13.19 -7.82 33.30
C THR A 14 -13.15 -9.33 33.56
N SER A 15 -12.27 -10.01 32.81
CA SER A 15 -12.00 -11.46 32.75
C SER A 15 -12.81 -12.19 31.67
N ARG A 16 -12.22 -12.65 30.56
CA ARG A 16 -11.11 -13.59 30.54
C ARG A 16 -10.14 -13.33 29.38
N ARG A 17 -8.87 -13.40 29.76
CA ARG A 17 -7.66 -13.49 28.93
C ARG A 17 -7.83 -14.57 27.87
N ALA A 18 -7.68 -14.22 26.60
CA ALA A 18 -7.39 -15.19 25.53
C ALA A 18 -5.86 -15.25 25.36
N PRO A 19 -5.18 -16.31 25.84
CA PRO A 19 -3.71 -16.42 25.81
C PRO A 19 -3.15 -16.82 24.43
N HIS A 20 -3.83 -16.50 23.33
CA HIS A 20 -3.36 -16.85 21.97
C HIS A 20 -2.65 -15.68 21.25
N LEU A 21 -2.53 -14.52 21.92
CA LEU A 21 -1.99 -13.28 21.32
C LEU A 21 -0.49 -13.04 21.58
N PHE A 22 0.21 -13.90 22.33
CA PHE A 22 1.63 -13.70 22.68
C PHE A 22 2.63 -14.45 21.77
N LEU A 23 2.19 -15.48 21.04
CA LEU A 23 3.07 -16.28 20.16
C LEU A 23 3.05 -15.83 18.69
N HIS A 24 2.02 -15.10 18.24
CA HIS A 24 1.98 -14.57 16.87
C HIS A 24 2.89 -13.33 16.67
N ARG A 25 3.32 -12.67 17.75
CA ARG A 25 4.19 -11.49 17.69
C ARG A 25 5.69 -11.81 17.56
N LEU A 26 6.10 -13.07 17.74
CA LEU A 26 7.50 -13.50 17.61
C LEU A 26 7.79 -14.32 16.35
N PHE A 27 6.77 -14.90 15.70
CA PHE A 27 6.95 -15.68 14.46
C PHE A 27 6.96 -14.81 13.18
N CYS A 28 6.55 -13.54 13.28
CA CYS A 28 6.41 -12.60 12.15
C CYS A 28 7.65 -11.71 11.92
N SER A 29 8.80 -12.04 12.52
CA SER A 29 10.04 -11.25 12.38
C SER A 29 11.16 -11.93 11.58
N LEU A 30 11.02 -13.20 11.19
CA LEU A 30 12.11 -13.96 10.52
C LEU A 30 11.82 -14.43 9.08
N LEU A 31 10.66 -14.10 8.51
CA LEU A 31 10.31 -14.40 7.11
C LEU A 31 9.87 -13.17 6.31
N ALA A 32 10.28 -11.96 6.73
CA ALA A 32 10.33 -10.80 5.84
C ALA A 32 11.55 -10.91 4.90
N GLY A 33 11.74 -12.08 4.29
CA GLY A 33 12.75 -12.36 3.30
C GLY A 33 12.30 -11.82 1.96
N GLN A 34 12.79 -10.63 1.63
CA GLN A 34 13.17 -10.19 0.28
C GLN A 34 12.23 -10.64 -0.85
N LEU A 35 11.14 -9.90 -1.05
CA LEU A 35 10.54 -9.87 -2.39
C LEU A 35 11.55 -9.22 -3.34
N PRO A 36 11.90 -9.84 -4.47
CA PRO A 36 12.67 -9.19 -5.51
C PRO A 36 11.80 -8.10 -6.11
N ARG A 37 11.92 -6.87 -5.59
CA ARG A 37 11.31 -5.68 -6.18
C ARG A 37 12.10 -5.29 -7.43
N ILE A 38 11.92 -6.06 -8.50
CA ILE A 38 12.39 -5.66 -9.83
C ILE A 38 11.20 -5.04 -10.55
N ILE A 39 11.08 -3.72 -10.45
CA ILE A 39 10.44 -2.91 -11.47
C ILE A 39 11.35 -1.70 -11.69
N MET A 40 12.22 -1.83 -12.68
CA MET A 40 12.84 -0.69 -13.36
C MET A 40 11.78 -0.02 -14.24
N ILE A 41 11.71 1.31 -14.15
CA ILE A 41 10.81 2.24 -14.84
C ILE A 41 9.31 1.87 -14.80
N ILE A 42 8.44 2.87 -14.63
CA ILE A 42 7.00 2.61 -14.64
C ILE A 42 6.58 2.07 -15.99
N PRO A 43 5.89 0.93 -16.04
CA PRO A 43 5.37 0.43 -17.31
C PRO A 43 4.34 1.41 -17.87
N VAL A 44 4.46 1.71 -19.16
CA VAL A 44 3.54 2.64 -19.86
C VAL A 44 2.07 2.18 -19.71
N ARG A 45 1.84 0.86 -19.77
CA ARG A 45 0.53 0.21 -19.63
C ARG A 45 0.58 -0.81 -18.48
N CYS A 46 -0.53 -1.00 -17.79
CA CYS A 46 -0.62 -2.10 -16.82
C CYS A 46 -0.65 -3.47 -17.53
N PHE A 47 0.18 -4.41 -17.07
CA PHE A 47 0.31 -5.76 -17.63
C PHE A 47 -0.98 -6.60 -17.65
N THR A 48 -1.97 -6.25 -16.83
CA THR A 48 -3.22 -7.03 -16.75
C THR A 48 -4.40 -6.29 -17.39
N CYS A 49 -4.57 -5.00 -17.10
CA CYS A 49 -5.73 -4.22 -17.54
C CYS A 49 -5.50 -3.47 -18.86
N GLY A 50 -4.24 -3.31 -19.32
CA GLY A 50 -3.90 -2.52 -20.51
C GLY A 50 -4.13 -1.00 -20.36
N LYS A 51 -4.60 -0.54 -19.19
CA LYS A 51 -4.79 0.89 -18.90
C LYS A 51 -3.45 1.61 -18.91
N ILE A 52 -3.43 2.85 -19.41
CA ILE A 52 -2.24 3.72 -19.33
C ILE A 52 -1.99 4.08 -17.87
N VAL A 53 -0.79 3.81 -17.40
CA VAL A 53 -0.33 4.11 -16.02
C VAL A 53 0.89 5.02 -16.02
N GLY A 54 1.76 4.93 -17.03
CA GLY A 54 3.01 5.70 -17.07
C GLY A 54 2.85 7.21 -16.95
N ASN A 55 1.76 7.78 -17.46
CA ASN A 55 1.48 9.22 -17.41
C ASN A 55 0.97 9.74 -16.05
N LYS A 56 0.80 8.87 -15.05
CA LYS A 56 0.19 9.22 -13.76
C LYS A 56 1.18 9.33 -12.61
N TRP A 57 2.45 9.04 -12.85
CA TRP A 57 3.46 9.00 -11.80
C TRP A 57 3.71 10.36 -11.16
N GLU A 58 3.95 11.38 -11.98
CA GLU A 58 4.22 12.73 -11.51
C GLU A 58 3.03 13.28 -10.71
N ALA A 59 1.81 13.03 -11.20
CA ALA A 59 0.59 13.39 -10.48
C ALA A 59 0.45 12.64 -9.15
N TYR A 60 0.86 11.37 -9.09
CA TYR A 60 0.89 10.60 -7.84
C TYR A 60 1.88 11.18 -6.83
N LEU A 61 3.10 11.53 -7.26
CA LEU A 61 4.09 12.18 -6.41
C LEU A 61 3.61 13.54 -5.89
N GLY A 62 2.98 14.35 -6.75
CA GLY A 62 2.40 15.63 -6.34
C GLY A 62 1.29 15.48 -5.28
N LEU A 63 0.48 14.43 -5.36
CA LEU A 63 -0.55 14.14 -4.36
C LEU A 63 0.06 13.69 -3.03
N LEU A 64 1.12 12.87 -3.04
CA LEU A 64 1.83 12.48 -1.83
C LEU A 64 2.51 13.68 -1.15
N GLN A 65 3.03 14.61 -1.94
CA GLN A 65 3.64 15.85 -1.44
C GLN A 65 2.61 16.80 -0.82
N ALA A 66 1.35 16.69 -1.22
CA ALA A 66 0.20 17.36 -0.63
C ALA A 66 -0.42 16.60 0.57
N GLU A 67 0.31 15.65 1.16
CA GLU A 67 -0.09 14.84 2.33
C GLU A 67 -1.35 13.98 2.16
N TYR A 68 -1.67 13.57 0.92
CA TYR A 68 -2.72 12.57 0.71
C TYR A 68 -2.25 11.16 1.12
N THR A 69 -3.19 10.32 1.58
CA THR A 69 -2.92 8.89 1.78
C THR A 69 -2.69 8.19 0.43
N GLU A 70 -1.88 7.14 0.39
CA GLU A 70 -1.57 6.46 -0.89
C GLU A 70 -2.83 5.87 -1.54
N GLY A 71 -3.79 5.42 -0.72
CA GLY A 71 -5.08 4.92 -1.18
C GLY A 71 -5.89 6.00 -1.89
N ASP A 72 -6.08 7.15 -1.23
CA ASP A 72 -6.87 8.26 -1.74
C ASP A 72 -6.24 8.88 -2.99
N ALA A 73 -4.91 8.97 -3.04
CA ALA A 73 -4.18 9.44 -4.21
C ALA A 73 -4.42 8.55 -5.44
N LEU A 74 -4.43 7.22 -5.26
CA LEU A 74 -4.72 6.28 -6.35
C LEU A 74 -6.17 6.35 -6.83
N ASP A 75 -7.10 6.63 -5.92
CA ASP A 75 -8.52 6.83 -6.24
C ASP A 75 -8.75 8.14 -6.99
N ALA A 76 -8.08 9.23 -6.61
CA ALA A 76 -8.10 10.52 -7.32
C ALA A 76 -7.59 10.38 -8.76
N LEU A 77 -6.58 9.52 -8.99
CA LEU A 77 -6.05 9.21 -10.31
C LEU A 77 -6.96 8.27 -11.14
N GLY A 78 -8.09 7.81 -10.59
CA GLY A 78 -9.05 6.95 -11.27
C GLY A 78 -8.56 5.50 -11.45
N LEU A 79 -7.68 5.01 -10.58
CA LEU A 79 -7.16 3.65 -10.61
C LEU A 79 -7.93 2.74 -9.64
N LYS A 80 -9.18 2.42 -10.00
CA LYS A 80 -10.04 1.60 -9.14
C LYS A 80 -9.56 0.14 -8.99
N ARG A 81 -9.07 -0.47 -10.07
CA ARG A 81 -8.66 -1.89 -10.09
C ARG A 81 -7.30 -2.10 -9.43
N TYR A 82 -7.21 -3.12 -8.58
CA TYR A 82 -5.98 -3.53 -7.89
C TYR A 82 -4.79 -3.77 -8.84
N CYS A 83 -5.07 -4.33 -10.04
CA CYS A 83 -4.04 -4.64 -11.02
C CYS A 83 -3.32 -3.40 -11.56
N CYS A 84 -4.04 -2.28 -11.70
CA CYS A 84 -3.45 -1.03 -12.16
C CYS A 84 -2.80 -0.26 -10.97
N ARG A 85 -3.34 -0.39 -9.74
CA ARG A 85 -2.73 0.17 -8.50
C ARG A 85 -1.37 -0.43 -8.18
N ARG A 86 -1.21 -1.75 -8.36
CA ARG A 86 0.06 -2.45 -8.06
C ARG A 86 1.24 -1.91 -8.87
N MET A 87 1.00 -1.29 -10.03
CA MET A 87 2.06 -0.75 -10.89
C MET A 87 2.70 0.50 -10.28
N LEU A 88 1.91 1.35 -9.60
CA LEU A 88 2.43 2.54 -8.91
C LEU A 88 2.98 2.21 -7.53
N LEU A 89 2.27 1.39 -6.75
CA LEU A 89 2.70 0.97 -5.39
C LEU A 89 3.98 0.14 -5.38
N ALA A 90 4.32 -0.49 -6.51
CA ALA A 90 5.49 -1.35 -6.63
C ALA A 90 6.68 -0.70 -7.33
N HIS A 91 6.49 0.50 -7.86
CA HIS A 91 7.52 1.17 -8.61
C HIS A 91 8.62 1.69 -7.69
N VAL A 92 9.88 1.51 -8.12
CA VAL A 92 11.04 2.14 -7.49
C VAL A 92 11.85 2.79 -8.60
N ASP A 93 12.06 4.10 -8.52
CA ASP A 93 12.87 4.85 -9.49
C ASP A 93 14.36 4.57 -9.28
N LEU A 94 14.88 3.53 -9.93
CA LEU A 94 16.32 3.21 -9.93
C LEU A 94 17.10 3.94 -11.03
N ILE A 95 16.44 4.65 -11.94
CA ILE A 95 17.08 5.29 -13.10
C ILE A 95 18.12 6.33 -12.68
N GLU A 96 17.79 7.18 -11.72
CA GLU A 96 18.69 8.22 -11.23
C GLU A 96 19.99 7.62 -10.68
N LYS A 97 19.90 6.45 -10.05
CA LYS A 97 21.06 5.75 -9.50
C LYS A 97 21.88 5.07 -10.58
N LEU A 98 21.24 4.58 -11.65
CA LEU A 98 21.92 3.90 -12.75
C LEU A 98 22.69 4.87 -13.64
N LEU A 99 22.18 6.09 -13.85
CA LEU A 99 22.84 7.14 -14.64
C LEU A 99 24.20 7.57 -14.08
N ASN A 100 24.45 7.32 -12.79
CA ASN A 100 25.70 7.67 -12.14
C ASN A 100 26.84 6.67 -12.45
N TYR A 101 26.55 5.53 -13.10
CA TYR A 101 27.56 4.56 -13.48
C TYR A 101 27.97 4.77 -14.94
N ALA A 102 29.26 5.03 -15.17
CA ALA A 102 29.82 5.09 -16.50
C ALA A 102 29.79 3.69 -17.15
N PRO A 103 29.45 3.58 -18.45
CA PRO A 103 29.57 2.31 -19.17
C PRO A 103 31.05 1.91 -19.23
N LEU A 104 31.36 0.66 -18.89
CA LEU A 104 32.69 0.10 -19.13
C LEU A 104 32.87 -0.07 -20.64
N GLU A 105 33.72 0.74 -21.23
CA GLU A 105 34.13 0.60 -22.62
C GLU A 105 34.89 -0.72 -22.79
N LYS A 106 34.52 -1.50 -23.82
CA LYS A 106 35.21 -2.72 -24.26
C LYS A 106 35.66 -2.55 -25.69
#